data_AF-A0A953WNN6-F1
#
_entry.id   AF-A0A953WNN6-F1
#
_cell.length_a   1.000
_cell.length_b   1.000
_cell.length_c   1.000
_cell.angle_alpha   90.00
_cell.angle_beta   90.00
_cell.angle_gamma   90.00
#
_symmetry.space_group_name_H-M   'P 1'
#
loop_
_entity.id
_entity.type
_entity.pdbx_description
1 polymer ?
#
loop_
_entity_poly.entity_id
_entity_poly.type
_entity_poly.pdbx_seq_one_letter_code
_entity_poly.pdbx_strand_id
1 'polypeptide(L)'
;FTDTNEKIGVRIENGVAVQRPGGAFDKPAATVKMTRASLNEITLGRATFQGKLAKGEIGVEGNPVAFGQFLLAHDQYDPSFNIVTP
;
A
#
# COMPACT_ATOMS: atom_id res chain seq x y z
N PHE A 1 10.79 -3.76 -2.10
CA PHE A 1 11.30 -2.49 -2.64
C PHE A 1 12.55 -2.77 -3.45
N THR A 2 12.58 -2.35 -4.70
CA THR A 2 13.67 -2.67 -5.64
C THR A 2 14.91 -1.79 -5.46
N ASP A 3 14.75 -0.61 -4.86
CA ASP A 3 15.80 0.37 -4.59
C ASP A 3 16.49 0.18 -3.23
N THR A 4 15.73 -0.19 -2.19
CA THR A 4 16.27 -0.42 -0.82
C THR A 4 16.57 -1.89 -0.51
N ASN A 5 16.27 -2.82 -1.44
CA ASN A 5 16.33 -4.27 -1.23
C ASN A 5 15.50 -4.79 -0.04
N GLU A 6 14.54 -4.01 0.44
CA GLU A 6 13.67 -4.40 1.55
C GLU A 6 12.50 -5.27 1.08
N LYS A 7 12.15 -6.27 1.89
CA LYS A 7 10.91 -7.05 1.76
C LYS A 7 10.05 -6.79 3.00
N ILE A 8 8.78 -6.48 2.76
CA ILE A 8 7.79 -6.24 3.82
C ILE A 8 6.57 -7.10 3.55
N GLY A 9 6.20 -7.92 4.53
CA GLY A 9 4.95 -8.66 4.51
C GLY A 9 3.86 -7.81 5.14
N VAL A 10 2.72 -7.68 4.47
CA VAL A 10 1.52 -7.05 5.03
C VAL A 10 0.43 -8.10 5.15
N ARG A 11 -0.12 -8.27 6.35
CA ARG A 11 -1.23 -9.18 6.63
C ARG A 11 -2.40 -8.37 7.15
N ILE A 12 -3.57 -8.60 6.56
CA ILE A 12 -4.81 -7.94 6.95
C ILE A 12 -5.73 -9.01 7.54
N GLU A 13 -5.89 -8.98 8.85
CA GLU A 13 -6.73 -9.92 9.61
C GLU A 13 -7.40 -9.19 10.76
N ASN A 14 -8.65 -9.55 11.08
CA ASN A 14 -9.41 -8.99 12.21
C ASN A 14 -9.47 -7.45 12.22
N GLY A 15 -9.54 -6.81 11.04
CA GLY A 15 -9.59 -5.35 10.91
C GLY A 15 -8.25 -4.65 11.16
N VAL A 16 -7.13 -5.38 11.21
CA VAL A 16 -5.80 -4.82 11.49
C VAL A 16 -4.85 -5.14 10.33
N ALA A 17 -4.08 -4.14 9.89
CA ALA A 17 -2.99 -4.30 8.94
C ALA A 17 -1.65 -4.42 9.69
N VAL A 18 -1.11 -5.63 9.76
CA VAL A 18 0.17 -5.93 10.42
C VAL A 18 1.31 -5.95 9.40
N GLN A 19 2.35 -5.17 9.65
CA GLN A 19 3.55 -5.10 8.82
C GLN A 19 4.68 -5.92 9.46
N ARG A 20 5.37 -6.73 8.66
CA ARG A 20 6.54 -7.52 9.08
C ARG A 20 7.75 -7.18 8.20
N PRO A 21 8.69 -6.36 8.70
CA PRO A 21 9.96 -6.09 8.02
C PRO A 21 10.79 -7.38 7.89
N GLY A 22 11.57 -7.49 6.81
CA GLY A 22 12.49 -8.60 6.58
C GLY A 22 11.82 -9.91 6.17
N GLY A 23 10.51 -9.91 5.91
CA GLY A 23 9.76 -11.12 5.56
C GLY A 23 8.82 -10.92 4.38
N ALA A 24 8.62 -11.98 3.61
CA ALA A 24 7.41 -12.21 2.83
C ALA A 24 6.65 -13.38 3.47
N PHE A 25 5.35 -13.45 3.30
CA PHE A 25 4.59 -14.65 3.68
C PHE A 25 4.79 -15.74 2.62
N ASP A 26 4.72 -17.01 3.00
CA ASP A 26 4.98 -18.14 2.08
C ASP A 26 3.98 -18.18 0.92
N LYS A 27 2.74 -17.72 1.15
CA LYS A 27 1.65 -17.70 0.17
C LYS A 27 0.90 -16.36 0.23
N PRO A 28 1.49 -15.27 -0.29
CA PRO A 28 0.83 -13.98 -0.29
C PRO A 28 -0.29 -13.97 -1.35
N ALA A 29 -1.41 -13.29 -1.07
CA ALA A 29 -2.47 -13.11 -2.06
C ALA A 29 -1.98 -12.28 -3.26
N ALA A 30 -1.09 -11.31 -3.02
CA ALA A 30 -0.46 -10.51 -4.05
C ALA A 30 0.98 -10.16 -3.65
N THR A 31 1.87 -10.04 -4.63
CA THR A 31 3.22 -9.49 -4.46
C THR A 31 3.31 -8.18 -5.21
N VAL A 32 3.65 -7.10 -4.51
CA VAL A 32 3.81 -5.78 -5.11
C VAL A 32 5.28 -5.41 -5.18
N LYS A 33 5.75 -5.06 -6.38
CA LYS A 33 7.13 -4.63 -6.66
C LYS A 33 7.11 -3.14 -7.02
N MET A 34 7.87 -2.34 -6.28
CA MET A 34 8.02 -0.89 -6.50
C MET A 34 9.30 -0.38 -5.83
N THR A 35 9.65 0.88 -6.07
CA THR A 35 10.67 1.61 -5.30
C THR A 35 10.07 2.26 -4.05
N ARG A 36 10.89 2.49 -3.02
CA ARG A 36 10.50 3.23 -1.81
C ARG A 36 10.15 4.68 -2.17
N ALA A 37 10.88 5.26 -3.12
CA ALA A 37 10.56 6.56 -3.69
C ALA A 37 9.13 6.62 -4.27
N SER A 38 8.70 5.57 -4.99
CA SER A 38 7.34 5.52 -5.55
C SER A 38 6.26 5.48 -4.48
N LEU A 39 6.47 4.73 -3.39
CA LEU A 39 5.55 4.74 -2.25
C LEU A 39 5.49 6.13 -1.61
N ASN A 40 6.64 6.79 -1.41
CA ASN A 40 6.69 8.12 -0.82
C ASN A 40 5.91 9.16 -1.67
N GLU A 41 6.07 9.15 -2.99
CA GLU A 41 5.33 10.04 -3.89
C GLU A 41 3.82 9.82 -3.80
N ILE A 42 3.37 8.57 -3.68
CA ILE A 42 1.96 8.24 -3.52
C ILE A 42 1.43 8.72 -2.16
N THR A 43 2.14 8.44 -1.07
CA THR A 43 1.75 8.87 0.28
C THR A 43 1.69 10.40 0.40
N LEU A 44 2.56 11.12 -0.32
CA LEU A 44 2.56 12.58 -0.38
C LEU A 44 1.49 13.17 -1.33
N GLY A 45 0.69 12.33 -1.99
CA GLY A 45 -0.33 12.76 -2.97
C GLY A 45 0.24 13.30 -4.28
N ARG A 46 1.54 13.10 -4.55
CA ARG A 46 2.22 13.56 -5.79
C ARG A 46 2.02 12.59 -6.97
N ALA A 47 1.63 11.36 -6.67
CA ALA A 47 1.35 10.31 -7.64
C ALA A 47 0.22 9.42 -7.14
N THR A 48 -0.31 8.56 -8.02
CA THR A 48 -1.31 7.54 -7.66
C THR A 48 -0.79 6.15 -7.96
N PHE A 49 -1.28 5.14 -7.23
CA PHE A 49 -0.95 3.73 -7.51
C PHE A 49 -1.31 3.36 -8.95
N GLN A 50 -2.49 3.78 -9.43
CA GLN A 50 -2.99 3.53 -10.78
C GLN A 50 -2.08 4.17 -11.84
N GLY A 51 -1.67 5.43 -11.62
CA GLY A 51 -0.79 6.14 -12.55
C GLY A 51 0.59 5.51 -12.66
N LYS A 52 1.19 5.10 -11.53
CA LYS A 52 2.49 4.40 -11.54
C LYS A 52 2.40 2.97 -12.07
N LEU A 53 1.29 2.27 -11.84
CA LEU A 53 1.03 0.96 -12.44
C LEU A 53 0.94 1.07 -13.97
N ALA A 54 0.21 2.05 -14.50
CA ALA A 54 0.09 2.28 -15.94
C ALA A 54 1.44 2.63 -16.61
N LYS A 55 2.35 3.28 -15.89
CA LYS A 55 3.73 3.58 -16.34
C LYS A 55 4.71 2.41 -16.21
N GLY A 56 4.28 1.30 -15.60
CA GLY A 56 5.15 0.14 -15.32
C GLY A 56 6.15 0.35 -14.19
N GLU A 57 6.00 1.41 -13.39
CA GLU A 57 6.86 1.70 -12.24
C GLU A 57 6.49 0.85 -11.00
N ILE A 58 5.25 0.36 -10.96
CA ILE A 58 4.75 -0.59 -9.97
C ILE A 58 4.30 -1.85 -10.70
N GLY A 59 4.69 -3.02 -10.18
CA GLY A 59 4.20 -4.32 -10.64
C GLY A 59 3.39 -5.01 -9.56
N VAL A 60 2.30 -5.69 -9.95
CA VAL A 60 1.49 -6.52 -9.05
C VAL A 60 1.41 -7.93 -9.63
N GLU A 61 1.88 -8.92 -8.88
CA GLU A 61 1.80 -10.34 -9.20
C GLU A 61 0.78 -11.02 -8.26
N GLY A 62 0.11 -12.08 -8.71
CA GLY A 62 -0.94 -12.76 -7.93
C GLY A 62 -2.31 -12.12 -8.14
N ASN A 63 -3.03 -11.82 -7.06
CA ASN A 63 -4.39 -11.25 -7.09
C ASN A 63 -4.37 -9.71 -7.00
N PRO A 64 -4.48 -8.96 -8.12
CA PRO A 64 -4.48 -7.50 -8.09
C PRO A 64 -5.71 -6.91 -7.39
N VAL A 65 -6.83 -7.63 -7.35
CA VAL A 65 -8.06 -7.19 -6.66
C VAL A 65 -7.83 -7.13 -5.15
N ALA A 66 -7.08 -8.09 -4.58
CA ALA A 66 -6.76 -8.09 -3.15
C ALA A 66 -5.93 -6.85 -2.76
N PHE A 67 -4.97 -6.45 -3.60
CA PHE A 67 -4.21 -5.22 -3.38
C PHE A 67 -5.09 -3.97 -3.51
N GLY A 68 -5.99 -3.92 -4.50
CA GLY A 68 -6.96 -2.84 -4.64
C GLY A 68 -7.90 -2.70 -3.44
N GLN A 69 -8.41 -3.82 -2.92
CA GLN A 69 -9.25 -3.84 -1.71
C GLN A 69 -8.50 -3.30 -0.49
N PHE A 70 -7.23 -3.66 -0.32
CA PHE A 70 -6.38 -3.10 0.74
C PHE A 70 -6.25 -1.58 0.62
N LEU A 71 -6.03 -1.05 -0.59
CA LEU A 71 -5.95 0.40 -0.80
C LEU A 71 -7.29 1.10 -0.49
N LEU A 72 -8.41 0.53 -0.92
CA LEU A 72 -9.75 1.07 -0.66
C LEU A 72 -10.16 1.02 0.81
N ALA A 73 -9.52 0.18 1.62
CA ALA A 73 -9.75 0.12 3.06
C ALA A 73 -9.09 1.28 3.84
N HIS A 74 -8.30 2.13 3.18
CA HIS A 74 -7.73 3.31 3.81
C HIS A 74 -8.71 4.49 3.73
N ASP A 75 -9.01 5.06 4.90
CA ASP A 75 -9.94 6.17 5.02
C ASP A 75 -9.34 7.48 4.47
N GLN A 76 -10.22 8.42 4.15
CA GLN A 76 -9.87 9.80 3.85
C GLN A 76 -10.35 10.67 5.02
N TYR A 77 -9.41 11.35 5.68
CA TYR A 77 -9.72 12.16 6.85
C TYR A 77 -10.09 13.58 6.45
N ASP A 78 -11.19 14.11 6.98
CA ASP A 78 -11.51 15.53 6.91
C ASP A 78 -10.74 16.27 8.02
N PRO A 79 -9.83 17.20 7.69
CA PRO A 79 -9.13 18.00 8.70
C PRO A 79 -10.08 18.94 9.46
N SER A 80 -11.28 19.22 8.93
CA SER A 80 -12.28 20.12 9.51
C SER A 80 -13.29 19.37 10.39
N PHE A 81 -12.82 18.40 11.17
CA PHE A 81 -13.67 17.73 12.15
C PHE A 81 -14.05 18.68 13.30
N ASN A 82 -15.21 18.45 13.91
CA ASN A 82 -15.65 19.27 15.03
C ASN A 82 -14.70 19.15 16.23
N ILE A 83 -14.29 20.29 16.79
CA ILE A 83 -13.38 20.33 17.95
C ILE A 83 -14.16 20.53 19.26
N VAL A 84 -15.12 21.45 19.27
CA VAL A 84 -15.90 21.84 20.48
C VAL A 84 -17.35 21.35 20.47
N THR A 85 -17.77 20.71 19.38
CA THR A 85 -19.07 20.05 19.26
C THR A 85 -18.86 18.58 18.93
N PRO A 86 -19.76 17.67 19.33
CA PRO A 86 -19.83 16.34 18.75
C PRO A 86 -20.00 16.38 17.22
#